data_AF-C6ZE80-F1
#
_entry.id   AF-C6ZE80-F1
#
_cell.length_a   1.000
_cell.length_b   1.000
_cell.length_c   1.000
_cell.angle_alpha   90.00
_cell.angle_beta   90.00
_cell.angle_gamma   90.00
#
_symmetry.space_group_name_H-M   'P 1'
#
loop_
_entity.id
_entity.type
_entity.pdbx_description
1 polymer ?
#
loop_
_entity_poly.entity_id
_entity_poly.type
_entity_poly.pdbx_seq_one_letter_code
_entity_poly.pdbx_strand_id
1 'polypeptide(L)'
;LVVGQDCGHRAFSKNKLVEDIVGTLMFMPLIYPFDPWRIKHNLHHAHTNKLVEDTAWHPVQKETMDKWGPVEKTLYKFFLGSPLKLFASVGHWWIWHFDLSKYTEQQKPRVLVSLAAVGLFMAVGWPLIVYYTGWWGLVKFWLMPWLGYHFWMSTFT
;
A
#
# COMPACT_ATOMS: atom_id res chain seq x y z
N LEU A 1 -0.43 -9.62 8.23
CA LEU A 1 -1.41 -9.05 7.28
C LEU A 1 -2.84 -9.26 7.74
N VAL A 2 -3.31 -10.51 7.88
CA VAL A 2 -4.70 -10.81 8.30
C VAL A 2 -5.10 -10.07 9.58
N VAL A 3 -4.33 -10.18 10.66
CA VAL A 3 -4.62 -9.47 11.92
C VAL A 3 -4.75 -7.95 11.74
N GLY A 4 -3.81 -7.32 11.02
CA GLY A 4 -3.89 -5.88 10.77
C GLY A 4 -5.08 -5.50 9.89
N GLN A 5 -5.45 -6.35 8.93
CA GLN A 5 -6.64 -6.18 8.13
C GLN A 5 -7.91 -6.27 8.99
N ASP A 6 -8.00 -7.26 9.88
CA ASP A 6 -9.11 -7.40 10.82
C ASP A 6 -9.21 -6.19 11.76
N CYS A 7 -8.06 -5.65 12.21
CA CYS A 7 -8.02 -4.37 12.93
C CYS A 7 -8.58 -3.20 12.10
N GLY A 8 -8.28 -3.15 10.81
CA GLY A 8 -8.83 -2.17 9.89
C GLY A 8 -10.35 -2.26 9.77
N HIS A 9 -10.87 -3.49 9.78
CA HIS A 9 -12.30 -3.81 9.79
C HIS A 9 -12.96 -3.67 11.17
N ARG A 10 -12.21 -3.40 12.23
CA ARG A 10 -12.70 -3.35 13.62
C ARG A 10 -13.27 -4.70 14.11
N ALA A 11 -12.67 -5.80 13.66
CA ALA A 11 -13.14 -7.16 13.93
C ALA A 11 -12.20 -7.96 14.85
N PHE A 12 -10.98 -7.47 15.14
CA PHE A 12 -10.01 -8.20 15.94
C PHE A 12 -10.21 -8.00 17.46
N SER A 13 -10.67 -6.82 17.88
CA SER A 13 -10.91 -6.48 19.28
C SER A 13 -12.08 -5.52 19.47
N LYS A 14 -12.81 -5.66 20.59
CA LYS A 14 -13.86 -4.70 20.97
C LYS A 14 -13.31 -3.31 21.32
N ASN A 15 -12.02 -3.20 21.65
CA ASN A 15 -11.38 -1.94 22.00
C ASN A 15 -10.74 -1.28 20.78
N LYS A 16 -11.29 -0.14 20.34
CA LYS A 16 -10.82 0.61 19.16
C LYS A 16 -9.36 1.09 19.26
N LEU A 17 -8.87 1.38 20.47
CA LEU A 17 -7.47 1.75 20.66
C LEU A 17 -6.54 0.56 20.42
N VAL A 18 -6.93 -0.62 20.89
CA VAL A 18 -6.18 -1.87 20.63
C VAL A 18 -6.14 -2.13 19.13
N GLU A 19 -7.27 -1.97 18.43
CA GLU A 19 -7.32 -2.08 16.97
C GLU A 19 -6.36 -1.12 16.27
N ASP A 20 -6.33 0.15 16.71
CA ASP A 20 -5.45 1.17 16.12
C ASP A 20 -3.97 0.86 16.35
N ILE A 21 -3.59 0.42 17.56
CA ILE A 21 -2.21 0.08 17.92
C ILE A 21 -1.76 -1.18 17.18
N VAL A 22 -2.53 -2.27 17.27
CA VAL A 22 -2.19 -3.55 16.66
C VAL A 22 -2.16 -3.42 15.13
N GLY A 23 -3.15 -2.75 14.55
CA GLY A 23 -3.18 -2.44 13.12
C GLY A 23 -1.93 -1.71 12.66
N THR A 24 -1.53 -0.64 13.37
CA THR A 24 -0.32 0.13 13.07
C THR A 24 0.94 -0.73 13.15
N LEU A 25 1.12 -1.49 14.23
CA LEU A 25 2.29 -2.37 14.40
C LEU A 25 2.40 -3.45 13.32
N MET A 26 1.27 -4.04 12.91
CA MET A 26 1.25 -5.08 11.87
C MET A 26 1.56 -4.54 10.47
N PHE A 27 1.30 -3.25 10.25
CA PHE A 27 1.46 -2.59 8.96
C PHE A 27 2.82 -1.89 8.79
N MET A 28 3.46 -1.49 9.90
CA MET A 28 4.78 -0.85 9.92
C MET A 28 5.85 -1.59 9.10
N PRO A 29 6.06 -2.93 9.23
CA PRO A 29 7.10 -3.63 8.47
C PRO A 29 6.89 -3.62 6.96
N LEU A 30 5.64 -3.47 6.51
CA LEU A 30 5.28 -3.36 5.08
C LEU A 30 5.41 -1.94 4.55
N ILE A 31 5.70 -0.98 5.43
CA ILE A 31 5.71 0.46 5.12
C ILE A 31 4.37 0.87 4.50
N TYR A 32 3.28 0.24 4.93
CA TYR A 32 1.94 0.74 4.64
C TYR A 32 1.49 1.54 5.87
N PRO A 33 1.22 2.84 5.76
CA PRO A 33 0.64 3.58 6.88
C PRO A 33 -0.79 3.08 7.12
N PHE A 34 -1.07 2.62 8.34
CA PHE A 34 -2.29 1.87 8.66
C PHE A 34 -3.58 2.66 8.44
N ASP A 35 -3.69 3.90 8.93
CA ASP A 35 -4.90 4.71 8.74
C ASP A 35 -5.16 5.08 7.26
N PRO A 36 -4.16 5.52 6.48
CA PRO A 36 -4.26 5.62 5.03
C PRO A 36 -4.85 4.39 4.36
N TRP A 37 -4.31 3.21 4.67
CA TRP A 37 -4.79 1.95 4.13
C TRP A 37 -6.22 1.67 4.57
N ARG A 38 -6.52 1.77 5.87
CA ARG A 38 -7.85 1.52 6.44
C ARG A 38 -8.93 2.40 5.82
N ILE A 39 -8.64 3.69 5.61
CA ILE A 39 -9.58 4.64 4.99
C ILE A 39 -9.89 4.22 3.55
N LYS A 40 -8.86 3.92 2.75
CA LYS A 40 -9.01 3.53 1.35
C LYS A 40 -9.64 2.15 1.19
N HIS A 41 -9.25 1.20 2.04
CA HIS A 41 -9.86 -0.12 2.13
C HIS A 41 -11.35 -0.04 2.44
N ASN A 42 -11.76 0.78 3.41
CA ASN A 42 -13.17 1.01 3.69
C ASN A 42 -13.93 1.64 2.50
N LEU A 43 -13.28 2.55 1.77
CA LEU A 43 -13.85 3.14 0.56
C LEU A 43 -14.00 2.12 -0.57
N HIS A 44 -13.00 1.24 -0.75
CA HIS A 44 -13.05 0.11 -1.67
C HIS A 44 -14.22 -0.82 -1.32
N HIS A 45 -14.43 -1.20 -0.06
CA HIS A 45 -15.59 -2.01 0.34
C HIS A 45 -16.93 -1.32 0.08
N ALA A 46 -17.00 0.01 0.22
CA ALA A 46 -18.22 0.76 -0.07
C ALA A 46 -18.50 0.91 -1.59
N HIS A 47 -17.47 0.83 -2.43
CA HIS A 47 -17.53 1.15 -3.86
C HIS A 47 -16.84 0.11 -4.74
N THR A 48 -16.83 -1.15 -4.31
CA THR A 48 -16.09 -2.22 -4.97
C THR A 48 -16.47 -2.32 -6.45
N ASN A 49 -15.47 -2.40 -7.33
CA ASN A 49 -15.63 -2.48 -8.78
C ASN A 49 -16.29 -1.27 -9.44
N LYS A 50 -16.44 -0.14 -8.73
CA LYS A 50 -16.80 1.13 -9.37
C LYS A 50 -15.56 1.78 -9.97
N LEU A 51 -15.59 2.01 -11.28
CA LEU A 51 -14.43 2.47 -12.04
C LEU A 51 -13.82 3.79 -11.53
N VAL A 52 -14.59 4.67 -10.89
CA VAL A 52 -14.13 5.99 -10.47
C VAL A 52 -13.97 6.07 -8.95
N GLU A 53 -14.95 5.55 -8.19
CA GLU A 53 -15.02 5.72 -6.74
C GLU A 53 -14.23 4.67 -5.95
N ASP A 54 -14.02 3.48 -6.54
CA ASP A 54 -13.11 2.50 -5.95
C ASP A 54 -11.70 3.10 -5.90
N THR A 55 -10.92 2.78 -4.88
CA THR A 55 -9.53 3.23 -4.78
C THR A 55 -8.52 2.11 -5.00
N ALA A 56 -8.94 0.84 -5.07
CA ALA A 56 -8.02 -0.29 -5.21
C ALA A 56 -7.32 -0.32 -6.57
N TRP A 57 -8.04 -0.03 -7.66
CA TRP A 57 -7.50 -0.08 -9.02
C TRP A 57 -8.20 0.90 -9.96
N HIS A 58 -7.40 1.71 -10.67
CA HIS A 58 -7.86 2.58 -11.74
C HIS A 58 -7.13 2.24 -13.04
N PRO A 59 -7.79 1.60 -14.02
CA PRO A 59 -7.17 1.35 -15.30
C PRO A 59 -7.01 2.68 -16.06
N VAL A 60 -5.97 2.76 -16.90
CA VAL A 60 -5.89 3.82 -17.91
C VAL A 60 -7.14 3.74 -18.79
N GLN A 61 -7.90 4.85 -18.82
CA GLN A 61 -9.11 4.96 -19.62
C GLN A 61 -8.81 4.82 -21.11
N LYS A 62 -9.78 4.29 -21.86
CA LYS A 62 -9.62 4.06 -23.30
C LYS A 62 -9.29 5.36 -24.03
N GLU A 63 -9.94 6.45 -23.66
CA GLU A 63 -9.77 7.79 -24.24
C GLU A 63 -8.35 8.32 -24.04
N THR A 64 -7.70 7.97 -22.93
CA THR A 64 -6.30 8.30 -22.66
C THR A 64 -5.37 7.43 -23.47
N MET A 65 -5.62 6.11 -23.47
CA MET A 65 -4.81 5.17 -24.25
C MET A 65 -4.90 5.49 -25.73
N ASP A 66 -6.07 5.87 -26.28
CA ASP A 66 -6.28 6.16 -27.70
C ASP A 66 -5.38 7.29 -28.22
N LYS A 67 -4.99 8.25 -27.36
CA LYS A 67 -4.07 9.35 -27.67
C LYS A 67 -2.60 8.93 -27.77
N TRP A 68 -2.25 7.74 -27.28
CA TRP A 68 -0.87 7.24 -27.28
C TRP A 68 -0.44 6.69 -28.63
N GLY A 69 0.86 6.75 -28.90
CA GLY A 69 1.47 6.12 -30.07
C GLY A 69 1.40 4.58 -30.01
N PRO A 70 1.58 3.89 -31.15
CA PRO A 70 1.54 2.43 -31.20
C PRO A 70 2.56 1.75 -30.26
N VAL A 71 3.76 2.32 -30.14
CA VAL A 71 4.83 1.81 -29.28
C VAL A 71 4.45 1.94 -27.80
N GLU A 72 3.98 3.11 -27.38
CA GLU A 72 3.54 3.36 -25.99
C GLU A 72 2.40 2.41 -25.58
N LYS A 73 1.38 2.26 -26.43
CA LYS A 73 0.29 1.30 -26.23
C LYS A 73 0.81 -0.12 -26.06
N THR A 74 1.78 -0.52 -26.88
CA THR A 74 2.35 -1.88 -26.86
C THR A 74 3.16 -2.12 -25.60
N LEU A 75 4.04 -1.19 -25.24
CA LEU A 75 4.85 -1.27 -24.02
C LEU A 75 3.98 -1.29 -22.76
N TYR A 76 2.93 -0.47 -22.70
CA TYR A 76 2.01 -0.46 -21.57
C TYR A 76 1.25 -1.79 -21.44
N LYS A 77 0.74 -2.34 -22.55
CA LYS A 77 0.08 -3.65 -22.55
C LYS A 77 1.03 -4.77 -22.14
N PHE A 78 2.28 -4.74 -22.62
CA PHE A 78 3.32 -5.69 -22.21
C PHE A 78 3.63 -5.56 -20.70
N PHE A 79 3.79 -4.34 -20.20
CA PHE A 79 4.04 -4.07 -18.80
C PHE A 79 2.93 -4.65 -17.92
N LEU A 80 1.66 -4.36 -18.23
CA LEU A 80 0.51 -4.90 -17.49
C LEU A 80 0.32 -6.41 -17.66
N GLY A 81 0.69 -6.96 -18.81
CA GLY A 81 0.59 -8.39 -19.13
C GLY A 81 1.75 -9.24 -18.62
N SER A 82 2.74 -8.64 -17.95
CA SER A 82 3.92 -9.31 -17.43
C SER A 82 4.01 -9.17 -15.90
N PRO A 83 4.89 -9.94 -15.22
CA PRO A 83 5.17 -9.76 -13.79
C PRO A 83 5.64 -8.34 -13.42
N LEU A 84 6.07 -7.52 -14.39
CA LEU A 84 6.42 -6.11 -14.16
C LEU A 84 5.24 -5.28 -13.63
N LYS A 85 3.99 -5.73 -13.82
CA LYS A 85 2.80 -5.11 -13.22
C LYS A 85 2.91 -4.94 -11.70
N LEU A 86 3.76 -5.70 -11.00
CA LEU A 86 4.04 -5.48 -9.57
C LEU A 86 4.44 -4.03 -9.26
N PHE A 87 5.16 -3.37 -10.17
CA PHE A 87 5.57 -1.97 -9.99
C PHE A 87 4.37 -1.00 -10.09
N ALA A 88 3.27 -1.38 -10.73
CA ALA A 88 2.01 -0.62 -10.65
C ALA A 88 1.43 -0.68 -9.23
N SER A 89 1.54 -1.82 -8.53
CA SER A 89 1.13 -1.92 -7.12
C SER A 89 2.02 -1.05 -6.22
N VAL A 90 3.32 -1.01 -6.47
CA VAL A 90 4.25 -0.10 -5.75
C VAL A 90 3.88 1.37 -6.01
N GLY A 91 3.62 1.74 -7.27
CA GLY A 91 3.16 3.10 -7.62
C GLY A 91 1.84 3.45 -6.95
N HIS A 92 0.87 2.54 -6.96
CA HIS A 92 -0.41 2.69 -6.27
C HIS A 92 -0.21 2.91 -4.77
N TRP A 93 0.60 2.08 -4.11
CA TRP A 93 0.96 2.23 -2.70
C TRP A 93 1.48 3.63 -2.39
N TRP A 94 2.49 4.09 -3.13
CA TRP A 94 3.08 5.41 -2.94
C TRP A 94 2.05 6.54 -3.12
N ILE A 95 1.36 6.55 -4.27
CA ILE A 95 0.43 7.61 -4.65
C ILE A 95 -0.73 7.71 -3.67
N TRP A 96 -1.29 6.58 -3.25
CA TRP A 96 -2.53 6.60 -2.48
C TRP A 96 -2.34 6.72 -0.98
N HIS A 97 -1.18 6.34 -0.43
CA HIS A 97 -1.01 6.19 1.01
C HIS A 97 -0.11 7.25 1.65
N PHE A 98 0.70 7.96 0.85
CA PHE A 98 1.65 8.97 1.34
C PHE A 98 1.28 10.41 0.96
N ASP A 99 0.31 10.59 0.07
CA ASP A 99 -0.16 11.92 -0.34
C ASP A 99 -1.24 12.45 0.62
N LEU A 100 -0.83 13.38 1.51
CA LEU A 100 -1.73 14.04 2.47
C LEU A 100 -2.88 14.81 1.83
N SER A 101 -2.77 15.21 0.56
CA SER A 101 -3.84 15.91 -0.14
C SER A 101 -5.07 15.03 -0.40
N LYS A 102 -4.91 13.70 -0.32
CA LYS A 102 -5.99 12.71 -0.53
C LYS A 102 -6.86 12.44 0.69
N TYR A 103 -6.64 13.18 1.78
CA TYR A 103 -7.29 13.00 3.07
C TYR A 103 -7.91 14.31 3.55
N THR A 104 -9.07 14.21 4.20
CA THR A 104 -9.74 15.38 4.78
C THR A 104 -8.99 15.92 5.99
N GLU A 105 -9.22 17.18 6.38
CA GLU A 105 -8.59 17.78 7.57
C GLU A 105 -8.83 16.96 8.84
N GLN A 106 -9.99 16.32 8.96
CA GLN A 106 -10.35 15.46 10.10
C GLN A 106 -9.57 14.13 10.10
N GLN A 107 -9.16 13.64 8.92
CA GLN A 107 -8.40 12.39 8.78
C GLN A 107 -6.90 12.60 8.98
N LYS A 108 -6.37 13.77 8.58
CA LYS A 108 -4.93 14.08 8.57
C LYS A 108 -4.20 13.79 9.89
N PRO A 109 -4.72 14.12 11.09
CA PRO A 109 -4.00 13.82 12.34
C PRO A 109 -3.67 12.33 12.49
N ARG A 110 -4.63 11.46 12.17
CA ARG A 110 -4.44 10.00 12.25
C ARG A 110 -3.51 9.47 11.15
N VAL A 111 -3.62 10.04 9.95
CA VAL A 111 -2.73 9.73 8.83
C VAL A 111 -1.28 10.07 9.19
N LEU A 112 -1.04 11.25 9.76
CA LEU A 112 0.30 11.68 10.19
C LEU A 112 0.89 10.74 11.24
N VAL A 113 0.09 10.26 12.20
CA VAL A 113 0.55 9.25 13.18
C VAL A 113 0.99 7.96 12.48
N SER A 114 0.20 7.48 11.52
CA SER A 114 0.56 6.27 10.74
C SER A 114 1.80 6.47 9.86
N LEU A 115 1.97 7.66 9.27
CA LEU A 115 3.17 8.03 8.50
C LEU A 115 4.41 8.11 9.40
N ALA A 116 4.27 8.71 10.58
CA ALA A 116 5.34 8.75 11.57
C ALA A 116 5.72 7.33 12.04
N ALA A 117 4.75 6.43 12.20
CA ALA A 117 5.00 5.05 12.58
C ALA A 117 5.82 4.28 11.53
N VAL A 118 5.47 4.38 10.24
CA VAL A 118 6.29 3.75 9.17
C VAL A 118 7.67 4.42 9.06
N GLY A 119 7.74 5.74 9.23
CA GLY A 119 9.02 6.48 9.28
C GLY A 119 9.90 6.02 10.45
N LEU A 120 9.31 5.76 11.62
CA LEU A 120 10.01 5.21 12.77
C LEU A 120 10.53 3.80 12.50
N PHE A 121 9.73 2.94 11.86
CA PHE A 121 10.20 1.61 11.44
C PHE A 121 11.38 1.71 10.47
N MET A 122 11.34 2.63 9.51
CA MET A 122 12.48 2.85 8.61
C MET A 122 13.71 3.36 9.36
N ALA A 123 13.53 4.32 10.27
CA ALA A 123 14.62 4.95 11.01
C ALA A 123 15.28 4.02 12.05
N VAL A 124 14.56 3.02 12.55
CA VAL A 124 15.05 2.11 13.60
C VAL A 124 15.17 0.67 13.08
N GLY A 125 14.12 0.14 12.48
CA GLY A 125 14.05 -1.24 11.99
C GLY A 125 15.05 -1.54 10.89
N TRP A 126 15.20 -0.68 9.87
CA TRP A 126 16.19 -0.93 8.81
C TRP A 126 17.63 -0.88 9.33
N PRO A 127 18.07 0.13 10.10
CA PRO A 127 19.41 0.11 10.71
C PRO A 127 19.65 -1.11 11.60
N LEU A 128 18.67 -1.55 12.38
CA LEU A 128 18.82 -2.77 13.18
C LEU A 128 19.00 -4.02 12.31
N ILE A 129 18.20 -4.16 11.23
CA ILE A 129 18.39 -5.26 10.28
C ILE A 129 19.81 -5.21 9.69
N VAL A 130 20.26 -4.04 9.22
CA VAL A 130 21.61 -3.87 8.67
C VAL A 130 22.68 -4.16 9.71
N TYR A 131 22.51 -3.73 10.95
CA TYR A 131 23.45 -3.97 12.04
C TYR A 131 23.63 -5.48 12.32
N TYR A 132 22.53 -6.23 12.38
CA TYR A 132 22.59 -7.67 12.70
C TYR A 132 22.88 -8.57 11.51
N THR A 133 22.58 -8.13 10.28
CA THR A 133 22.58 -9.02 9.10
C THR A 133 23.33 -8.46 7.89
N GLY A 134 23.85 -7.23 7.99
CA GLY A 134 24.47 -6.50 6.90
C GLY A 134 23.46 -5.94 5.89
N TRP A 135 23.94 -5.15 4.92
CA TRP A 135 23.12 -4.57 3.86
C TRP A 135 22.36 -5.62 3.03
N TRP A 136 22.97 -6.79 2.82
CA TRP A 136 22.31 -7.87 2.11
C TRP A 136 21.16 -8.51 2.89
N GLY A 137 21.21 -8.44 4.22
CA GLY A 137 20.10 -8.88 5.04
C GLY A 137 18.89 -7.94 4.96
N LEU A 138 19.09 -6.62 4.79
CA LEU A 138 17.98 -5.71 4.48
C LEU A 138 17.28 -6.09 3.18
N VAL A 139 18.04 -6.48 2.16
CA VAL A 139 17.46 -6.98 0.89
C VAL A 139 16.67 -8.27 1.13
N LYS A 140 17.28 -9.25 1.79
CA LYS A 140 16.67 -10.58 1.98
C LYS A 140 15.48 -10.59 2.93
N PHE A 141 15.55 -9.87 4.03
CA PHE A 141 14.59 -9.96 5.13
C PHE A 141 13.52 -8.87 5.09
N TRP A 142 13.72 -7.80 4.32
CA TRP A 142 12.72 -6.76 4.16
C TRP A 142 12.33 -6.56 2.69
N LEU A 143 13.26 -6.20 1.81
CA LEU A 143 12.92 -5.81 0.43
C LEU A 143 12.30 -6.96 -0.37
N MET A 144 12.86 -8.17 -0.28
CA MET A 144 12.34 -9.32 -1.04
C MET A 144 10.95 -9.76 -0.57
N PRO A 145 10.66 -9.91 0.75
CA PRO A 145 9.30 -10.13 1.23
C PRO A 145 8.32 -9.01 0.83
N TRP A 146 8.76 -7.76 0.88
CA TRP A 146 7.95 -6.60 0.50
C TRP A 146 7.62 -6.60 -1.00
N LEU A 147 8.59 -6.91 -1.87
CA LEU A 147 8.36 -7.11 -3.31
C LEU A 147 7.44 -8.31 -3.58
N GLY A 148 7.60 -9.40 -2.83
CA GLY A 148 6.71 -10.56 -2.89
C GLY A 148 5.26 -10.20 -2.55
N TYR A 149 5.05 -9.35 -1.54
CA TYR A 149 3.74 -8.81 -1.21
C TYR A 149 3.15 -7.97 -2.35
N HIS A 150 3.90 -7.03 -2.93
CA HIS A 150 3.44 -6.24 -4.07
C HIS A 150 3.16 -7.08 -5.32
N PHE A 151 3.98 -8.11 -5.58
CA PHE A 151 3.71 -9.07 -6.63
C PHE A 151 2.37 -9.78 -6.40
N TRP A 152 2.13 -10.29 -5.19
CA TRP A 152 0.87 -10.93 -4.82
C TRP A 152 -0.33 -10.00 -5.02
N MET A 153 -0.25 -8.77 -4.50
CA MET A 153 -1.31 -7.75 -4.63
C MET A 153 -1.55 -7.30 -6.08
N SER A 154 -0.57 -7.42 -6.97
CA SER A 154 -0.75 -7.05 -8.38
C SER A 154 -1.37 -8.16 -9.24
N THR A 155 -1.27 -9.41 -8.75
CA THR A 155 -1.55 -10.62 -9.55
C THR A 155 -2.84 -11.31 -9.12
N PHE A 156 -3.13 -11.36 -7.81
CA PHE A 156 -4.21 -12.17 -7.24
C PHE A 156 -5.35 -11.37 -6.59
N THR A 157 -5.25 -10.04 -6.60
CA THR A 157 -6.28 -9.11 -6.10
C THR A 157 -6.56 -8.05 -7.16
#